data_AF-W7PSN8-F1
#
_entry.id   AF-W7PSN8-F1
#
_cell.length_a   1.000
_cell.length_b   1.000
_cell.length_c   1.000
_cell.angle_alpha   90.00
_cell.angle_beta   90.00
_cell.angle_gamma   90.00
#
_symmetry.space_group_name_H-M   'P 1'
#
loop_
_entity.id
_entity.type
_entity.pdbx_description
1 polymer ?
#
loop_
_entity_poly.entity_id
_entity_poly.type
_entity_poly.pdbx_seq_one_letter_code
_entity_poly.pdbx_strand_id
1 'polypeptide(L)'
;MPDYRFFQKGPNLIAIESANTDAAAQLIAQGFEKQFEEIGAADEKEALTRLADIRKNNEIDRHNFLSGAGEMPLIGVLAAAATWLMQKK
;
A
#
# COMPACT_ATOMS: atom_id res chain seq x y z
N MET A 1 12.63 4.02 16.41
CA MET A 1 12.22 4.45 15.06
C MET A 1 10.71 4.26 15.01
N PRO A 2 9.92 5.33 14.85
CA PRO A 2 8.46 5.22 14.85
C PRO A 2 7.95 4.57 13.56
N ASP A 3 6.79 3.93 13.68
CA ASP A 3 6.04 3.40 12.55
C ASP A 3 5.05 4.44 12.05
N TYR A 4 4.95 4.61 10.73
CA TYR A 4 4.04 5.54 10.09
C TYR A 4 2.91 4.80 9.38
N ARG A 5 1.69 5.32 9.54
CA ARG A 5 0.50 4.92 8.80
C ARG A 5 0.18 5.96 7.74
N PHE A 6 -0.40 5.51 6.64
CA PHE A 6 -0.70 6.38 5.51
C PHE A 6 -2.19 6.56 5.31
N PHE A 7 -2.57 7.76 4.90
CA PHE A 7 -3.95 8.16 4.67
C PHE A 7 -4.03 8.87 3.31
N GLN A 8 -4.96 8.44 2.47
CA GLN A 8 -5.09 8.95 1.11
C GLN A 8 -6.48 9.55 0.88
N LYS A 9 -6.52 10.69 0.19
CA LYS A 9 -7.74 11.30 -0.33
C LYS A 9 -7.46 11.87 -1.71
N GLY A 10 -7.88 11.14 -2.75
CA GLY A 10 -7.50 11.47 -4.13
C GLY A 10 -5.97 11.47 -4.31
N PRO A 11 -5.36 12.57 -4.79
CA PRO A 11 -3.91 12.66 -4.95
C PRO A 11 -3.16 12.97 -3.64
N ASN A 12 -3.86 13.37 -2.59
CA ASN A 12 -3.24 13.75 -1.33
C ASN A 12 -2.94 12.49 -0.51
N LEU A 13 -1.67 12.32 -0.17
CA LEU A 13 -1.17 11.23 0.67
C LEU A 13 -0.45 11.83 1.87
N ILE A 14 -0.85 11.43 3.08
CA ILE A 14 -0.31 11.93 4.34
C ILE A 14 0.20 10.73 5.13
N ALA A 15 1.38 10.89 5.73
CA ALA A 15 1.91 9.93 6.69
C ALA A 15 1.79 10.51 8.11
N ILE A 16 1.36 9.70 9.06
CA ILE A 16 1.31 10.08 10.47
C ILE A 16 1.93 8.97 11.31
N GLU A 17 2.60 9.34 12.41
CA GLU A 17 3.09 8.36 13.36
C GLU A 17 1.93 7.54 13.91
N SER A 18 2.14 6.23 14.01
CA SER A 18 1.12 5.25 14.44
C SER A 18 0.60 5.50 15.85
N ALA A 19 1.42 6.14 16.69
CA ALA A 19 1.06 6.57 18.04
C ALA A 19 0.08 7.75 18.06
N ASN A 20 -0.02 8.54 16.98
CA ASN A 20 -0.91 9.70 16.91
C ASN A 20 -2.33 9.31 16.47
N THR A 21 -3.07 8.71 17.40
CA THR A 21 -4.44 8.23 17.16
C THR A 21 -5.43 9.37 16.92
N ASP A 22 -5.21 10.54 17.52
CA ASP A 22 -6.08 11.71 17.35
C ASP A 22 -5.98 12.27 15.93
N ALA A 23 -4.76 12.42 15.40
CA ALA A 23 -4.56 12.84 14.01
C ALA A 23 -5.17 11.82 13.03
N ALA A 24 -5.05 10.52 13.32
CA ALA A 24 -5.66 9.47 12.52
C ALA A 24 -7.19 9.61 12.45
N ALA A 25 -7.84 9.80 13.60
CA ALA A 25 -9.29 9.98 13.69
C ALA A 25 -9.75 11.24 12.93
N GLN A 26 -9.00 12.34 13.02
CA GLN A 26 -9.31 13.57 12.29
C GLN A 26 -9.21 13.39 10.77
N LEU A 27 -8.21 12.67 10.28
CA LEU A 27 -8.08 12.39 8.84
C LEU A 27 -9.23 11.53 8.33
N ILE A 28 -9.63 10.50 9.10
CA ILE A 28 -10.80 9.66 8.77
C ILE A 28 -12.08 10.53 8.71
N ALA A 29 -12.29 11.40 9.70
CA ALA A 29 -13.45 12.30 9.72
C ALA A 29 -13.45 13.29 8.54
N GLN A 30 -12.27 13.67 8.03
CA GLN A 30 -12.13 14.49 6.84
C GLN A 30 -12.30 13.70 5.52
N GLY A 31 -12.57 12.40 5.59
CA GLY A 31 -12.78 11.53 4.44
C GLY A 31 -11.49 11.02 3.79
N PHE A 32 -10.39 10.96 4.55
CA PHE A 32 -9.22 10.20 4.11
C PHE A 32 -9.39 8.72 4.39
N GLU A 33 -8.94 7.89 3.44
CA GLU A 33 -8.94 6.45 3.55
C GLU A 33 -7.59 5.96 4.09
N LYS A 34 -7.63 5.20 5.19
CA LYS A 34 -6.44 4.56 5.74
C LYS A 34 -5.91 3.52 4.75
N GLN A 35 -4.63 3.61 4.42
CA GLN A 35 -3.92 2.65 3.59
C GLN A 35 -3.50 1.43 4.43
N PHE A 36 -3.24 0.30 3.76
CA PHE A 36 -2.88 -0.95 4.45
C PHE A 36 -1.42 -0.97 4.89
N GLU A 37 -0.57 -0.19 4.24
CA GLU A 37 0.86 -0.09 4.51
C GLU A 37 1.12 0.61 5.85
N GLU A 38 2.10 0.08 6.60
CA GLU A 38 2.68 0.69 7.79
C GLU A 38 4.20 0.54 7.67
N ILE A 39 4.94 1.65 7.80
CA ILE A 39 6.38 1.68 7.49
C ILE A 39 7.14 2.39 8.61
N GLY A 40 8.17 1.73 9.13
CA GLY A 40 9.13 2.35 10.03
C GLY A 40 10.04 3.36 9.31
N ALA A 41 10.17 4.56 9.85
CA ALA A 41 11.05 5.61 9.32
C ALA A 41 11.52 6.58 10.41
N ALA A 42 12.57 7.36 10.12
CA ALA A 42 13.03 8.40 11.04
C ALA A 42 12.07 9.59 11.07
N ASP A 43 11.40 9.88 9.95
CA ASP A 43 10.43 10.96 9.81
C ASP A 43 9.37 10.69 8.72
N GLU A 44 8.37 11.57 8.64
CA GLU A 44 7.26 11.49 7.69
C GLU A 44 7.72 11.46 6.22
N LYS A 45 8.73 12.26 5.87
CA LYS A 45 9.22 12.37 4.50
C LYS A 45 9.91 11.09 4.07
N GLU A 46 10.71 10.50 4.96
CA GLU A 46 11.34 9.20 4.72
C GLU A 46 10.28 8.09 4.60
N ALA A 47 9.23 8.11 5.43
CA ALA A 47 8.12 7.16 5.34
C ALA A 47 7.41 7.23 3.97
N LEU A 48 7.08 8.45 3.51
CA LEU A 48 6.45 8.66 2.20
C LEU A 48 7.35 8.23 1.04
N THR A 49 8.66 8.54 1.13
CA THR A 49 9.65 8.12 0.12
C THR A 49 9.71 6.59 0.04
N ARG A 50 9.83 5.91 1.19
CA ARG A 50 9.83 4.43 1.23
C ARG A 50 8.54 3.84 0.68
N LEU A 51 7.38 4.44 0.98
CA LEU A 51 6.10 3.98 0.43
C LEU A 51 6.07 4.11 -1.09
N ALA A 52 6.54 5.23 -1.63
CA ALA A 52 6.62 5.44 -3.08
C ALA A 52 7.53 4.40 -3.75
N ASP A 53 8.69 4.11 -3.15
CA ASP A 53 9.62 3.10 -3.64
C ASP A 53 8.99 1.69 -3.64
N ILE A 54 8.29 1.31 -2.56
CA ILE A 54 7.57 0.03 -2.46
C ILE A 54 6.48 -0.06 -3.53
N ARG A 55 5.66 0.98 -3.69
CA ARG A 55 4.58 1.01 -4.69
C ARG A 55 5.12 0.91 -6.12
N LYS A 56 6.22 1.60 -6.40
CA LYS A 56 6.91 1.52 -7.69
C LYS A 56 7.47 0.12 -7.95
N ASN A 57 8.10 -0.50 -6.95
CA ASN A 57 8.60 -1.86 -7.08
C ASN A 57 7.44 -2.85 -7.34
N ASN A 58 6.34 -2.72 -6.61
CA ASN A 58 5.15 -3.57 -6.82
C ASN A 58 4.50 -3.36 -8.19
N GLU A 59 4.48 -2.14 -8.72
CA GLU A 59 3.98 -1.88 -10.07
C GLU A 59 4.86 -2.55 -11.13
N ILE A 60 6.18 -2.46 -10.98
CA ILE A 60 7.16 -3.13 -11.85
C ILE A 60 6.97 -4.65 -11.77
N ASP A 61 6.86 -5.21 -10.57
CA ASP A 61 6.61 -6.65 -10.37
C ASP A 61 5.30 -7.09 -11.04
N ARG A 62 4.23 -6.28 -10.93
CA ARG A 62 2.97 -6.55 -11.62
C ARG A 62 3.11 -6.48 -13.13
N HIS A 63 3.83 -5.49 -13.65
CA HIS A 63 4.08 -5.36 -15.08
C HIS A 63 4.93 -6.53 -15.60
N ASN A 64 5.95 -6.96 -14.85
CA ASN A 64 6.77 -8.12 -15.18
C ASN A 64 5.98 -9.42 -15.14
N PHE A 65 5.10 -9.60 -14.15
CA PHE A 65 4.16 -10.72 -14.07
C PHE A 65 3.22 -10.77 -15.27
N LEU A 66 2.61 -9.64 -15.64
CA LEU A 66 1.73 -9.55 -16.81
C LEU A 66 2.48 -9.70 -18.14
N SER A 67 3.75 -9.31 -18.18
CA SER A 67 4.59 -9.40 -19.38
C SER A 67 5.33 -10.73 -19.51
N GLY A 68 5.13 -11.68 -18.58
CA GLY A 68 5.76 -13.00 -18.57
C GLY A 68 7.28 -13.00 -18.31
N ALA A 69 7.84 -11.88 -17.84
CA ALA A 69 9.26 -11.71 -17.60
C ALA A 69 9.66 -12.14 -16.17
N GLY A 70 9.83 -13.45 -15.99
CA GLY A 70 10.93 -14.06 -15.23
C GLY A 70 11.05 -13.94 -13.70
N GLU A 71 10.78 -12.80 -13.07
CA GLU A 71 11.17 -12.59 -11.67
C GLU A 71 9.95 -12.62 -10.74
N MET A 72 9.78 -13.73 -10.02
CA MET A 72 8.71 -13.93 -9.05
C MET A 72 9.04 -13.27 -7.70
N PRO A 73 8.14 -12.45 -7.15
CA PRO A 73 7.86 -12.49 -5.73
C PRO A 73 6.40 -12.93 -5.51
N LEU A 74 6.26 -13.91 -4.63
CA LEU A 74 5.05 -14.64 -4.22
C LEU A 74 3.82 -13.75 -3.89
N ILE A 75 3.13 -13.19 -4.87
CA ILE A 75 1.73 -12.72 -4.74
C ILE A 75 0.85 -13.49 -5.74
N GLY A 76 1.03 -14.80 -5.77
CA GLY A 76 0.37 -15.73 -6.70
C GLY A 76 -0.77 -16.55 -6.10
N VAL A 77 -1.46 -16.07 -5.04
CA VAL A 77 -2.55 -16.86 -4.43
C VAL A 77 -3.94 -16.25 -4.62
N LEU A 78 -4.09 -14.93 -4.75
CA LEU A 78 -5.43 -14.30 -4.80
C LEU A 78 -6.05 -14.23 -6.20
N ALA A 79 -5.25 -14.07 -7.27
CA ALA A 79 -5.81 -13.91 -8.62
C ALA A 79 -6.35 -15.23 -9.22
N ALA A 80 -5.77 -16.38 -8.87
CA ALA A 80 -6.21 -17.68 -9.42
C ALA A 80 -7.54 -18.17 -8.84
N ALA A 81 -7.91 -17.75 -7.63
CA ALA A 81 -9.17 -18.14 -7.01
C ALA A 81 -10.39 -17.44 -7.67
N ALA A 82 -10.22 -16.23 -8.18
CA ALA A 82 -11.30 -15.44 -8.78
C ALA A 82 -11.78 -16.03 -10.12
N THR A 83 -10.88 -16.57 -10.94
CA THR A 83 -11.24 -17.21 -12.22
C THR A 83 -11.86 -18.59 -12.04
N TRP A 84 -11.40 -19.38 -11.07
CA TRP A 84 -11.98 -20.72 -10.81
C TRP A 84 -13.44 -20.64 -10.32
N LEU A 85 -13.77 -19.64 -9.50
CA LEU A 85 -15.15 -19.43 -9.02
C LEU A 85 -16.11 -18.96 -10.13
N MET A 86 -15.62 -18.21 -11.12
CA MET A 86 -16.44 -17.77 -12.27
C MET A 86 -16.67 -18.85 -13.33
N GLN A 87 -15.75 -19.82 -13.47
CA GLN A 87 -15.90 -20.91 -14.43
C GLN A 87 -16.86 -22.03 -13.96
N LYS A 88 -17.25 -22.02 -12.69
CA LYS A 88 -18.08 -23.08 -12.09
C LYS A 88 -19.57 -22.71 -11.95
N LYS A 89 -20.06 -21.75 -12.74
CA LYS A 89 -21.47 -21.34 -12.79
C LYS A 89 -22.12 -21.77 -14.10
#